data_AF-A0A421KAM0-F1
#
_entry.id   AF-A0A421KAM0-F1
#
_cell.length_a   1.000
_cell.length_b   1.000
_cell.length_c   1.000
_cell.angle_alpha   90.00
_cell.angle_beta   90.00
_cell.angle_gamma   90.00
#
_symmetry.space_group_name_H-M   'P 1'
#
loop_
_entity.id
_entity.type
_entity.pdbx_description
1 polymer ?
#
loop_
_entity_poly.entity_id
_entity_poly.type
_entity_poly.pdbx_seq_one_letter_code
_entity_poly.pdbx_strand_id
1 'polypeptide(L)'
;MLPGNYFYSQREEAGMRRGIRIFLHSVILIPLMAMDMGSEPIQDLLDRAANLEGRPYRNGGMDPTGFDCSGYVNYLYKPSLPNLPRTSRQMAAIGKPVDKGNWRPCDLLFYATGANPNRINHVAIWYSDGYIIHSISGGPKTGVVISPADSRYWSRRYVTARRVLPWKDDPSERSIQPKAEKPTPEEESFWEDFEGVLQGDYESWQKADDEAFEAYKRKND
;
A
#
# COMPACT_ATOMS: atom_id res chain seq x y z
N MET A 1 78.70 4.44 21.28
CA MET A 1 78.95 3.86 22.62
C MET A 1 77.85 4.34 23.53
N LEU A 2 77.25 3.43 24.29
CA LEU A 2 76.12 3.66 25.22
C LEU A 2 76.50 4.67 26.32
N PRO A 3 75.48 5.22 27.01
CA PRO A 3 75.28 4.78 28.39
C PRO A 3 73.82 4.45 28.74
N GLY A 4 73.65 3.67 29.80
CA GLY A 4 72.37 3.16 30.29
C GLY A 4 71.84 3.81 31.58
N ASN A 5 70.56 3.48 31.83
CA ASN A 5 69.78 3.34 33.06
C ASN A 5 69.88 4.37 34.21
N TYR A 6 68.70 4.86 34.67
CA TYR A 6 68.21 4.66 36.04
C TYR A 6 66.70 5.00 36.15
N PHE A 7 66.05 4.34 37.12
CA PHE A 7 64.63 4.30 37.48
C PHE A 7 63.97 5.65 37.83
N TYR A 8 62.65 5.80 37.59
CA TYR A 8 61.68 6.10 38.66
C TYR A 8 60.23 5.77 38.25
N SER A 9 59.53 5.04 39.12
CA SER A 9 58.08 4.83 39.17
C SER A 9 57.34 6.14 39.45
N GLN A 10 56.07 6.25 39.06
CA GLN A 10 54.98 6.69 39.93
C GLN A 10 53.64 6.44 39.23
N ARG A 11 52.76 5.76 39.96
CA ARG A 11 51.33 5.64 39.68
C ARG A 11 50.69 7.00 39.87
N GLU A 12 49.65 7.28 39.11
CA GLU A 12 48.45 7.88 39.67
C GLU A 12 47.22 7.40 38.91
N GLU A 13 46.38 6.68 39.65
CA GLU A 13 45.05 6.26 39.26
C GLU A 13 44.11 7.47 39.32
N ALA A 14 43.29 7.70 38.29
CA ALA A 14 42.03 8.40 38.48
C ALA A 14 41.04 8.14 37.33
N GLY A 15 39.93 7.48 37.65
CA GLY A 15 38.63 7.96 37.17
C GLY A 15 38.02 7.25 35.97
N MET A 16 37.71 5.97 36.10
CA MET A 16 36.61 5.37 35.34
C MET A 16 35.27 5.99 35.79
N ARG A 17 34.62 6.77 34.92
CA ARG A 17 33.17 7.01 34.97
C ARG A 17 32.58 6.84 33.58
N ARG A 18 31.58 5.96 33.52
CA ARG A 18 30.91 5.43 32.33
C ARG A 18 30.37 6.55 31.44
N GLY A 19 30.69 6.47 30.16
CA GLY A 19 30.08 7.28 29.09
C GLY A 19 30.05 6.49 27.80
N ILE A 20 28.92 5.84 27.50
CA ILE A 20 28.57 5.40 26.15
C ILE A 20 28.40 6.66 25.30
N ARG A 21 29.07 6.77 24.15
CA ARG A 21 28.52 7.48 22.97
C ARG A 21 29.30 7.28 21.66
N ILE A 22 28.74 6.40 20.82
CA ILE A 22 28.39 6.55 19.39
C ILE A 22 29.49 7.04 18.43
N PHE A 23 30.05 6.09 17.68
CA PHE A 23 30.65 6.21 16.34
C PHE A 23 30.41 4.80 15.73
N LEU A 24 29.77 4.55 14.59
CA LEU A 24 30.06 4.96 13.22
C LEU A 24 28.88 4.54 12.31
N HIS A 25 28.57 5.36 11.30
CA HIS A 25 27.91 5.03 10.03
C HIS A 25 26.49 4.41 10.04
N SER A 26 25.53 5.29 10.31
CA SER A 26 24.19 5.24 9.75
C SER A 26 24.20 5.55 8.25
N VAL A 27 24.48 4.54 7.42
CA VAL A 27 23.92 4.43 6.06
C VAL A 27 23.62 2.95 5.85
N ILE A 28 22.63 2.45 6.61
CA ILE A 28 21.88 1.30 6.15
C ILE A 28 21.11 1.84 4.95
N LEU A 29 21.53 1.40 3.77
CA LEU A 29 20.81 1.47 2.52
C LEU A 29 19.47 0.77 2.77
N ILE A 30 18.51 1.50 3.33
CA ILE A 30 17.10 1.11 3.30
C ILE A 30 16.80 1.08 1.80
N PRO A 31 16.52 -0.09 1.18
CA PRO A 31 16.01 -0.05 -0.17
C PRO A 31 14.78 0.85 -0.09
N LEU A 32 14.75 1.89 -0.91
CA LEU A 32 13.58 2.69 -1.22
C LEU A 32 12.54 1.83 -1.95
N MET A 33 12.20 0.66 -1.41
CA MET A 33 10.81 0.30 -1.34
C MET A 33 10.21 1.21 -0.29
N ALA A 34 9.85 2.42 -0.73
CA ALA A 34 8.70 3.08 -0.15
C ALA A 34 7.62 2.00 -0.12
N MET A 35 7.36 1.43 1.05
CA MET A 35 6.10 0.77 1.27
C MET A 35 5.10 1.88 1.02
N ASP A 36 4.48 1.83 -0.16
CA ASP A 36 3.37 2.67 -0.55
C ASP A 36 2.24 2.38 0.43
N MET A 37 2.32 2.99 1.62
CA MET A 37 1.35 2.95 2.71
C MET A 37 0.08 3.73 2.31
N GLY A 38 -0.34 3.65 1.06
CA GLY A 38 -1.36 4.52 0.48
C GLY A 38 -2.28 3.88 -0.56
N SER A 39 -1.94 2.70 -1.12
CA SER A 39 -2.87 2.01 -2.02
C SER A 39 -2.75 0.48 -1.89
N GLU A 40 -3.74 -0.15 -1.24
CA GLU A 40 -3.93 -1.59 -1.39
C GLU A 40 -4.12 -1.89 -2.88
N PRO A 41 -3.44 -2.91 -3.45
CA PRO A 41 -3.72 -3.34 -4.80
C PRO A 41 -5.21 -3.64 -4.96
N ILE A 42 -5.87 -3.03 -5.93
CA ILE A 42 -7.31 -3.21 -6.21
C ILE A 42 -7.69 -4.70 -6.24
N GLN A 43 -6.82 -5.53 -6.81
CA GLN A 43 -7.03 -6.97 -6.90
C GLN A 43 -7.11 -7.65 -5.53
N ASP A 44 -6.28 -7.27 -4.57
CA ASP A 44 -6.31 -7.83 -3.20
C ASP A 44 -7.66 -7.57 -2.54
N LEU A 45 -8.20 -6.35 -2.69
CA LEU A 45 -9.51 -6.00 -2.15
C LEU A 45 -10.62 -6.86 -2.76
N LEU A 46 -10.60 -7.04 -4.09
CA LEU A 46 -11.58 -7.86 -4.80
C LEU A 46 -11.49 -9.33 -4.41
N ASP A 47 -10.28 -9.86 -4.23
CA ASP A 47 -10.05 -11.24 -3.79
C ASP A 47 -10.58 -11.44 -2.36
N ARG A 48 -10.27 -10.49 -1.45
CA ARG A 48 -10.84 -10.48 -0.08
C ARG A 48 -12.36 -10.35 -0.10
N ALA A 49 -12.91 -9.56 -1.01
CA ALA A 49 -14.35 -9.39 -1.17
C ALA A 49 -15.00 -10.72 -1.61
N ALA A 50 -14.45 -11.38 -2.63
CA ALA A 50 -14.92 -12.66 -3.15
C ALA A 50 -14.80 -13.79 -2.12
N ASN A 51 -13.73 -13.82 -1.33
CA ASN A 51 -13.53 -14.80 -0.25
C ASN A 51 -14.59 -14.71 0.87
N LEU A 52 -15.34 -13.61 0.93
CA LEU A 52 -16.43 -13.41 1.88
C LEU A 52 -17.81 -13.71 1.26
N GLU A 53 -17.89 -14.16 0.00
CA GLU A 53 -19.16 -14.59 -0.60
C GLU A 53 -19.85 -15.68 0.26
N GLY A 54 -21.17 -15.58 0.39
CA GLY A 54 -21.98 -16.48 1.20
C GLY A 54 -22.02 -16.14 2.70
N ARG A 55 -21.19 -15.20 3.19
CA ARG A 55 -21.26 -14.76 4.60
C ARG A 55 -22.63 -14.13 4.89
N PRO A 56 -23.24 -14.43 6.05
CA PRO A 56 -24.63 -14.08 6.30
C PRO A 56 -24.83 -12.56 6.43
N TYR A 57 -26.04 -12.10 6.10
CA TYR A 57 -26.43 -10.73 6.37
C TYR A 57 -26.68 -10.56 7.87
N ARG A 58 -26.14 -9.48 8.46
CA ARG A 58 -26.43 -9.08 9.83
C ARG A 58 -26.57 -7.58 9.90
N ASN A 59 -27.74 -7.09 10.33
CA ASN A 59 -27.96 -5.65 10.49
C ASN A 59 -26.95 -5.06 11.48
N GLY A 60 -26.22 -4.01 11.08
CA GLY A 60 -25.15 -3.45 11.89
C GLY A 60 -23.83 -4.23 11.84
N GLY A 61 -23.78 -5.39 11.17
CA GLY A 61 -22.61 -6.26 11.14
C GLY A 61 -21.46 -5.72 10.30
N MET A 62 -20.23 -5.89 10.79
CA MET A 62 -18.98 -5.34 10.22
C MET A 62 -17.81 -6.33 10.27
N ASP A 63 -18.10 -7.62 10.41
CA ASP A 63 -17.10 -8.66 10.61
C ASP A 63 -17.54 -9.99 9.96
N PRO A 64 -16.63 -10.96 9.79
CA PRO A 64 -16.93 -12.22 9.09
C PRO A 64 -18.01 -13.10 9.73
N THR A 65 -18.53 -12.78 10.92
CA THR A 65 -19.71 -13.48 11.48
C THR A 65 -21.01 -13.03 10.81
N GLY A 66 -20.99 -11.87 10.14
CA GLY A 66 -22.06 -11.37 9.30
C GLY A 66 -21.96 -9.87 9.06
N PHE A 67 -22.40 -9.44 7.89
CA PHE A 67 -22.26 -8.06 7.42
C PHE A 67 -23.60 -7.43 7.05
N ASP A 68 -23.77 -6.13 7.28
CA ASP A 68 -24.70 -5.34 6.45
C ASP A 68 -23.98 -4.75 5.23
N CYS A 69 -24.72 -4.13 4.31
CA CYS A 69 -24.15 -3.60 3.07
C CYS A 69 -22.95 -2.67 3.30
N SER A 70 -23.10 -1.70 4.20
CA SER A 70 -22.06 -0.73 4.51
C SER A 70 -20.98 -1.26 5.44
N GLY A 71 -21.29 -2.21 6.32
CA GLY A 71 -20.32 -2.86 7.19
C GLY A 71 -19.40 -3.82 6.42
N TYR A 72 -19.91 -4.45 5.35
CA TYR A 72 -19.11 -5.21 4.40
C TYR A 72 -18.07 -4.31 3.70
N VAL A 73 -18.51 -3.17 3.17
CA VAL A 73 -17.61 -2.18 2.56
C VAL A 73 -16.63 -1.63 3.59
N ASN A 74 -17.08 -1.28 4.80
CA ASN A 74 -16.20 -0.76 5.84
C ASN A 74 -15.10 -1.76 6.21
N TYR A 75 -15.45 -3.04 6.40
CA TYR A 75 -14.49 -4.10 6.70
C TYR A 75 -13.42 -4.23 5.61
N LEU A 76 -13.83 -4.25 4.33
CA LEU A 76 -12.92 -4.39 3.20
C LEU A 76 -12.02 -3.16 3.03
N TYR A 77 -12.57 -1.96 3.10
CA TYR A 77 -11.85 -0.73 2.78
C TYR A 77 -11.05 -0.18 3.97
N LYS A 78 -11.22 -0.72 5.18
CA LYS A 78 -10.54 -0.24 6.40
C LYS A 78 -9.02 -0.09 6.27
N PRO A 79 -8.25 -1.00 5.61
CA PRO A 79 -6.82 -0.84 5.45
C PRO A 79 -6.43 0.42 4.64
N SER A 80 -7.23 0.75 3.62
CA SER A 80 -6.97 1.87 2.71
C SER A 80 -7.69 3.17 3.12
N LEU A 81 -8.84 3.06 3.78
CA LEU A 81 -9.72 4.16 4.19
C LEU A 81 -10.22 3.94 5.63
N PRO A 82 -9.37 4.13 6.65
CA PRO A 82 -9.72 3.86 8.05
C PRO A 82 -10.87 4.74 8.56
N ASN A 83 -11.07 5.92 7.97
CA ASN A 83 -12.11 6.89 8.33
C ASN A 83 -13.37 6.79 7.46
N LEU A 84 -13.57 5.68 6.75
CA LEU A 84 -14.77 5.50 5.93
C LEU A 84 -16.03 5.57 6.80
N PRO A 85 -17.00 6.46 6.49
CA PRO A 85 -18.22 6.58 7.28
C PRO A 85 -19.01 5.28 7.36
N ARG A 86 -19.69 5.05 8.48
CA ARG A 86 -20.38 3.77 8.74
C ARG A 86 -21.57 3.50 7.82
N THR A 87 -22.25 4.54 7.34
CA THR A 87 -23.52 4.39 6.61
C THR A 87 -23.35 4.63 5.12
N SER A 88 -24.07 3.86 4.29
CA SER A 88 -24.08 4.00 2.83
C SER A 88 -24.41 5.42 2.36
N ARG A 89 -25.29 6.12 3.08
CA ARG A 89 -25.62 7.53 2.78
C ARG A 89 -24.45 8.48 2.97
N GLN A 90 -23.68 8.30 4.05
CA GLN A 90 -22.50 9.13 4.30
C GLN A 90 -21.36 8.78 3.34
N MET A 91 -21.18 7.49 3.04
CA MET A 91 -20.21 7.04 2.02
C MET A 91 -20.51 7.65 0.64
N ALA A 92 -21.79 7.84 0.29
CA ALA A 92 -22.19 8.47 -0.96
C ALA A 92 -21.84 9.97 -1.08
N ALA A 93 -21.34 10.59 0.00
CA ALA A 93 -20.94 12.00 0.05
C ALA A 93 -19.41 12.20 -0.02
N ILE A 94 -18.62 11.13 -0.05
CA ILE A 94 -17.15 11.21 -0.11
C ILE A 94 -16.61 10.67 -1.44
N GLY A 95 -15.35 10.98 -1.74
CA GLY A 95 -14.69 10.54 -2.96
C GLY A 95 -15.19 11.28 -4.22
N LYS A 96 -14.64 10.87 -5.36
CA LYS A 96 -14.95 11.48 -6.67
C LYS A 96 -16.26 10.90 -7.22
N PRO A 97 -17.22 11.73 -7.70
CA PRO A 97 -18.38 11.22 -8.43
C PRO A 97 -17.94 10.46 -9.68
N VAL A 98 -18.62 9.35 -9.98
CA VAL A 98 -18.38 8.55 -11.19
C VAL A 98 -19.66 8.50 -12.00
N ASP A 99 -19.56 8.88 -13.26
CA ASP A 99 -20.69 8.80 -14.20
C ASP A 99 -21.13 7.36 -14.40
N LYS A 100 -22.43 7.18 -14.63
CA LYS A 100 -23.02 5.86 -14.87
C LYS A 100 -22.36 5.20 -16.09
N GLY A 101 -21.85 3.99 -15.92
CA GLY A 101 -21.15 3.24 -16.97
C GLY A 101 -19.63 3.45 -17.01
N ASN A 102 -19.10 4.47 -16.32
CA ASN A 102 -17.65 4.71 -16.19
C ASN A 102 -17.07 4.12 -14.90
N TRP A 103 -17.72 3.07 -14.38
CA TRP A 103 -17.33 2.41 -13.14
C TRP A 103 -16.07 1.57 -13.35
N ARG A 104 -15.16 1.68 -12.40
CA ARG A 104 -13.95 0.86 -12.29
C ARG A 104 -14.07 -0.08 -11.11
N PRO A 105 -13.32 -1.20 -11.11
CA PRO A 105 -13.28 -2.09 -9.96
C PRO A 105 -13.00 -1.31 -8.67
N CYS A 106 -13.71 -1.67 -7.60
CA CYS A 106 -13.72 -0.96 -6.31
C CYS A 106 -14.41 0.42 -6.28
N ASP A 107 -15.08 0.86 -7.33
CA ASP A 107 -16.01 1.98 -7.20
C ASP A 107 -17.23 1.56 -6.35
N LEU A 108 -17.69 2.45 -5.49
CA LEU A 108 -18.87 2.21 -4.65
C LEU A 108 -20.12 2.69 -5.37
N LEU A 109 -21.08 1.78 -5.59
CA LEU A 109 -22.37 2.07 -6.21
C LEU A 109 -23.45 2.14 -5.14
N PHE A 110 -24.26 3.19 -5.18
CA PHE A 110 -25.26 3.49 -4.16
C PHE A 110 -26.67 3.35 -4.72
N TYR A 111 -27.55 2.76 -3.90
CA TYR A 111 -28.90 2.40 -4.31
C TYR A 111 -29.95 2.87 -3.30
N ALA A 112 -31.15 3.14 -3.81
CA ALA A 112 -32.37 3.35 -3.03
C ALA A 112 -33.27 2.13 -3.19
N THR A 113 -33.14 1.16 -2.29
CA THR A 113 -33.87 -0.12 -2.33
C THR A 113 -35.16 -0.13 -1.50
N GLY A 114 -35.34 0.88 -0.64
CA GLY A 114 -36.50 1.02 0.23
C GLY A 114 -37.68 1.72 -0.44
N ALA A 115 -38.71 2.03 0.35
CA ALA A 115 -39.93 2.69 -0.14
C ALA A 115 -39.69 4.11 -0.66
N ASN A 116 -38.68 4.83 -0.14
CA ASN A 116 -38.32 6.16 -0.60
C ASN A 116 -37.23 6.07 -1.70
N PRO A 117 -37.55 6.33 -2.97
CA PRO A 117 -36.60 6.23 -4.08
C PRO A 117 -35.48 7.29 -4.04
N ASN A 118 -35.65 8.35 -3.24
CA ASN A 118 -34.68 9.43 -3.09
C ASN A 118 -33.72 9.21 -1.91
N ARG A 119 -33.85 8.09 -1.18
CA ARG A 119 -33.06 7.84 0.02
C ARG A 119 -32.14 6.63 -0.16
N ILE A 120 -30.84 6.93 -0.33
CA ILE A 120 -29.78 5.91 -0.32
C ILE A 120 -29.87 5.12 0.99
N ASN A 121 -29.93 3.81 0.86
CA ASN A 121 -29.99 2.85 1.96
C ASN A 121 -29.18 1.58 1.70
N HIS A 122 -28.56 1.45 0.52
CA HIS A 122 -27.76 0.29 0.14
C HIS A 122 -26.51 0.72 -0.63
N VAL A 123 -25.43 -0.04 -0.47
CA VAL A 123 -24.16 0.16 -1.17
C VAL A 123 -23.65 -1.19 -1.68
N ALA A 124 -23.06 -1.17 -2.87
CA ALA A 124 -22.35 -2.30 -3.45
C ALA A 124 -20.99 -1.86 -3.98
N ILE A 125 -20.08 -2.82 -4.14
CA ILE A 125 -18.78 -2.60 -4.76
C ILE A 125 -18.92 -3.04 -6.22
N TRP A 126 -18.48 -2.20 -7.16
CA TRP A 126 -18.29 -2.63 -8.54
C TRP A 126 -17.17 -3.66 -8.58
N TYR A 127 -17.50 -4.87 -9.02
CA TYR A 127 -16.58 -5.99 -9.04
C TYR A 127 -15.82 -6.00 -10.38
N SER A 128 -16.38 -6.66 -11.40
CA SER A 128 -15.91 -6.65 -12.78
C SER A 128 -17.05 -7.08 -13.72
N ASP A 129 -16.89 -6.89 -15.03
CA ASP A 129 -17.71 -7.55 -16.08
C ASP A 129 -19.24 -7.40 -15.93
N GLY A 130 -19.71 -6.26 -15.44
CA GLY A 130 -21.14 -6.02 -15.26
C GLY A 130 -21.70 -6.47 -13.91
N TYR A 131 -20.84 -6.92 -12.98
CA TYR A 131 -21.24 -7.45 -11.69
C TYR A 131 -20.90 -6.51 -10.53
N ILE A 132 -21.75 -6.59 -9.51
CA ILE A 132 -21.55 -5.98 -8.21
C ILE A 132 -21.45 -7.05 -7.14
N ILE A 133 -20.66 -6.78 -6.09
CA ILE A 133 -20.59 -7.59 -4.88
C ILE A 133 -21.07 -6.78 -3.68
N HIS A 134 -21.95 -7.38 -2.86
CA HIS A 134 -22.59 -6.70 -1.73
C HIS A 134 -23.21 -7.67 -0.72
N SER A 135 -23.51 -7.17 0.48
CA SER A 135 -24.32 -7.90 1.46
C SER A 135 -25.79 -7.45 1.41
N ILE A 136 -26.72 -8.37 1.13
CA ILE A 136 -28.16 -8.08 0.99
C ILE A 136 -29.00 -8.83 2.04
N SER A 137 -30.05 -8.17 2.54
CA SER A 137 -30.95 -8.71 3.56
C SER A 137 -32.11 -9.54 3.01
N GLY A 138 -32.35 -9.52 1.69
CA GLY A 138 -33.50 -10.17 1.09
C GLY A 138 -33.37 -10.34 -0.42
N GLY A 139 -34.14 -11.28 -0.97
CA GLY A 139 -34.07 -11.71 -2.36
C GLY A 139 -33.93 -13.23 -2.46
N PRO A 140 -33.67 -13.77 -3.67
CA PRO A 140 -33.47 -15.21 -3.89
C PRO A 140 -32.25 -15.79 -3.15
N LYS A 141 -31.27 -14.93 -2.84
CA LYS A 141 -30.11 -15.21 -1.99
C LYS A 141 -29.96 -14.07 -0.99
N THR A 142 -29.34 -14.34 0.15
CA THR A 142 -29.08 -13.34 1.21
C THR A 142 -27.63 -13.45 1.69
N GLY A 143 -27.13 -12.40 2.33
CA GLY A 143 -25.72 -12.30 2.72
C GLY A 143 -24.87 -11.67 1.63
N VAL A 144 -23.57 -11.92 1.68
CA VAL A 144 -22.62 -11.46 0.66
C VAL A 144 -22.85 -12.26 -0.62
N VAL A 145 -23.20 -11.57 -1.70
CA VAL A 145 -23.52 -12.17 -2.99
C VAL A 145 -22.95 -11.35 -4.13
N ILE A 146 -22.70 -12.01 -5.25
CA ILE A 146 -22.41 -11.37 -6.53
C ILE A 146 -23.72 -11.26 -7.32
N SER A 147 -23.99 -10.11 -7.93
CA SER A 147 -25.23 -9.84 -8.68
C SER A 147 -24.95 -9.09 -9.98
N PRO A 148 -25.72 -9.35 -11.07
CA PRO A 148 -25.65 -8.52 -12.27
C PRO A 148 -26.15 -7.10 -11.97
N ALA A 149 -25.31 -6.11 -12.24
CA ALA A 149 -25.60 -4.70 -11.99
C ALA A 149 -26.71 -4.16 -12.91
N ASP A 150 -26.83 -4.72 -14.11
CA ASP A 150 -27.81 -4.37 -15.14
C ASP A 150 -29.18 -5.00 -14.89
N SER A 151 -29.29 -5.97 -13.97
CA SER A 151 -30.57 -6.61 -13.66
C SER A 151 -31.64 -5.56 -13.37
N ARG A 152 -32.88 -5.84 -13.78
CA ARG A 152 -34.01 -4.90 -13.65
C ARG A 152 -34.18 -4.34 -12.23
N TYR A 153 -33.82 -5.10 -11.21
CA TYR A 153 -33.91 -4.68 -9.81
C TYR A 153 -32.87 -3.60 -9.47
N TRP A 154 -31.58 -3.86 -9.77
CA TRP A 154 -30.46 -2.98 -9.42
C TRP A 154 -30.40 -1.75 -10.32
N SER A 155 -30.59 -1.91 -11.62
CA SER A 155 -30.58 -0.80 -12.59
C SER A 155 -31.63 0.27 -12.29
N ARG A 156 -32.82 -0.10 -11.81
CA ARG A 156 -33.90 0.82 -11.42
C ARG A 156 -33.67 1.53 -10.09
N ARG A 157 -32.78 1.01 -9.25
CA ARG A 157 -32.53 1.51 -7.88
C ARG A 157 -31.20 2.24 -7.76
N TYR A 158 -30.38 2.21 -8.81
CA TYR A 158 -29.12 2.93 -8.87
C TYR A 158 -29.35 4.44 -8.70
N VAL A 159 -28.57 5.06 -7.83
CA VAL A 159 -28.63 6.50 -7.55
C VAL A 159 -27.37 7.21 -8.02
N THR A 160 -26.20 6.75 -7.56
CA THR A 160 -24.90 7.39 -7.85
C THR A 160 -23.75 6.42 -7.61
N ALA A 161 -22.54 6.77 -8.05
CA ALA A 161 -21.31 6.03 -7.78
C ALA A 161 -20.19 6.96 -7.30
N ARG A 162 -19.31 6.44 -6.44
CA ARG A 162 -18.15 7.15 -5.91
C ARG A 162 -16.88 6.33 -6.06
N ARG A 163 -15.82 6.96 -6.56
CA ARG A 163 -14.45 6.46 -6.50
C ARG A 163 -13.80 6.97 -5.23
N VAL A 164 -13.44 6.04 -4.35
CA VAL A 164 -12.89 6.36 -3.03
C VAL A 164 -11.44 5.91 -2.86
N LEU A 165 -10.94 5.06 -3.76
CA LEU A 165 -9.54 4.64 -3.80
C LEU A 165 -8.83 5.33 -4.99
N PRO A 166 -7.55 5.70 -4.82
CA PRO A 166 -6.73 6.16 -5.94
C PRO A 166 -6.52 5.01 -6.93
N TRP A 167 -6.48 5.33 -8.22
CA TRP A 167 -6.20 4.35 -9.27
C TRP A 167 -4.86 4.68 -9.91
N LYS A 168 -3.86 3.80 -9.75
CA LYS A 168 -2.47 4.06 -10.19
C LYS A 168 -2.34 4.47 -11.66
N ASP A 169 -3.28 4.04 -12.51
CA ASP A 169 -3.32 4.39 -13.93
C ASP A 169 -4.33 5.50 -14.28
N ASP A 170 -4.87 6.26 -13.31
CA ASP A 170 -5.81 7.35 -13.61
C ASP A 170 -5.07 8.51 -14.30
N PRO A 171 -5.43 8.87 -15.55
CA PRO A 171 -4.81 10.00 -16.24
C PRO A 171 -4.96 11.33 -15.49
N SER A 172 -6.02 11.48 -14.68
CA SER A 172 -6.27 12.68 -13.88
C SER A 172 -5.44 12.74 -12.59
N GLU A 173 -4.83 11.63 -12.16
CA GLU A 173 -3.84 11.61 -11.08
C GLU A 173 -2.40 11.69 -11.62
N ARG A 174 -2.18 11.27 -12.88
CA ARG A 174 -0.90 11.43 -13.58
C ARG A 174 -0.50 12.89 -13.81
N SER A 175 -1.44 13.83 -13.83
CA SER A 175 -1.16 15.28 -13.93
C SER A 175 -0.73 15.95 -12.61
N ILE A 176 -0.83 15.24 -11.48
CA ILE A 176 -0.41 15.73 -10.16
C ILE A 176 0.98 15.19 -9.81
N GLN A 177 1.39 14.07 -10.43
CA GLN A 177 2.78 13.66 -10.39
C GLN A 177 3.63 14.78 -11.02
N PRO A 178 4.69 15.26 -10.35
CA PRO A 178 5.62 16.15 -11.02
C PRO A 178 6.04 15.43 -12.29
N LYS A 179 5.72 16.03 -13.44
CA LYS A 179 6.22 15.58 -14.73
C LYS A 179 7.70 15.36 -14.51
N ALA A 180 8.18 14.12 -14.63
CA ALA A 180 9.60 13.84 -14.55
C ALA A 180 10.25 14.71 -15.62
N GLU A 181 10.76 15.86 -15.18
CA GLU A 181 11.48 16.77 -16.03
C GLU A 181 12.74 15.99 -16.37
N LYS A 182 13.07 15.91 -17.66
CA LYS A 182 14.34 15.28 -18.05
C LYS A 182 15.42 15.89 -17.17
N PRO A 183 16.30 15.06 -16.56
CA PRO A 183 17.39 15.59 -15.76
C PRO A 183 18.07 16.68 -16.58
N THR A 184 18.32 17.81 -15.94
CA THR A 184 19.03 18.90 -16.62
C THR A 184 20.37 18.38 -17.13
N PRO A 185 20.98 18.99 -18.16
CA PRO A 185 22.29 18.56 -18.64
C PRO A 185 23.37 18.52 -17.53
N GLU A 186 23.19 19.31 -16.46
CA GLU A 186 24.03 19.31 -15.26
C GLU A 186 23.79 18.08 -14.36
N GLU A 187 22.56 17.59 -14.29
CA GLU A 187 22.21 16.35 -13.58
C GLU A 187 22.54 15.10 -14.41
N GLU A 188 22.46 15.15 -15.74
CA GLU A 188 22.93 14.08 -16.63
C GLU A 188 24.46 13.91 -16.52
N SER A 189 25.23 15.00 -16.46
CA SER A 189 26.69 14.91 -16.28
C SER A 189 27.10 14.37 -14.91
N PHE A 190 26.29 14.63 -13.87
CA PHE A 190 26.51 14.05 -12.54
C PHE A 190 26.40 12.52 -12.55
N TRP A 191 25.48 11.97 -13.33
CA TRP A 191 25.34 10.51 -13.46
C TRP A 191 26.42 9.88 -14.34
N GLU A 192 26.89 10.56 -15.39
CA GLU A 192 28.01 10.08 -16.22
C GLU A 192 29.34 10.04 -15.45
N ASP A 193 29.61 11.05 -14.61
CA ASP A 193 30.79 11.06 -13.72
C ASP A 193 30.71 9.95 -12.66
N PHE A 194 29.50 9.67 -12.15
CA PHE A 194 29.28 8.62 -11.15
C PHE A 194 29.43 7.21 -11.74
N GLU A 195 28.99 6.99 -12.99
CA GLU A 195 29.22 5.72 -13.71
C GLU A 195 30.70 5.50 -14.03
N GLY A 196 31.46 6.56 -14.31
CA GLY A 196 32.92 6.48 -14.47
C GLY A 196 33.64 6.01 -13.19
N VAL A 197 33.15 6.44 -12.01
CA VAL A 197 33.65 5.99 -10.71
C VAL A 197 33.30 4.53 -10.43
N LEU A 198 32.11 4.06 -10.86
CA LEU A 198 31.69 2.67 -10.69
C LEU A 198 32.41 1.70 -11.65
N GLN A 199 32.68 2.12 -12.89
CA GLN A 199 33.38 1.30 -13.87
C GLN A 199 34.89 1.19 -13.59
N GLY A 200 35.50 2.22 -12.98
CA GLY A 200 36.94 2.27 -12.72
C GLY A 200 37.44 1.31 -11.64
N ASP A 201 36.55 0.77 -10.80
CA ASP A 201 36.94 -0.07 -9.66
C ASP A 201 36.33 -1.47 -9.69
N TYR A 202 35.33 -1.73 -10.55
CA TYR A 202 34.60 -3.01 -10.55
C TYR A 202 35.51 -4.23 -10.77
N GLU A 203 36.49 -4.14 -11.66
CA GLU A 203 37.48 -5.21 -11.90
C GLU A 203 38.44 -5.40 -10.71
N SER A 204 38.72 -4.34 -9.94
CA SER A 204 39.59 -4.40 -8.76
C SER A 204 38.89 -5.10 -7.59
N TRP A 205 37.60 -4.80 -7.39
CA TRP A 205 36.76 -5.44 -6.38
C TRP A 205 36.48 -6.91 -6.71
N GLN A 206 36.23 -7.23 -7.97
CA GLN A 206 35.96 -8.60 -8.40
C GLN A 206 37.18 -9.51 -8.21
N LYS A 207 38.38 -8.99 -8.51
CA LYS A 207 39.63 -9.71 -8.25
C LYS A 207 39.90 -9.90 -6.76
N ALA A 208 39.61 -8.90 -5.92
CA ALA A 208 39.77 -9.01 -4.48
C ALA A 208 38.79 -10.03 -3.86
N ASP A 209 37.57 -10.12 -4.39
CA ASP A 209 36.55 -11.08 -3.93
C ASP A 209 36.91 -12.52 -4.32
N ASP A 210 37.38 -12.74 -5.56
CA ASP A 210 37.88 -14.03 -6.03
C ASP A 210 39.11 -14.51 -5.22
N GLU A 211 40.06 -13.61 -4.94
CA GLU A 211 41.23 -13.91 -4.11
C GLU A 211 40.85 -14.26 -2.66
N ALA A 212 39.85 -13.57 -2.10
CA ALA A 212 39.31 -13.86 -0.78
C ALA A 212 38.59 -15.22 -0.72
N PHE A 213 37.84 -15.56 -1.77
CA PHE A 213 37.13 -16.84 -1.88
C PHE A 213 38.09 -18.03 -2.01
N GLU A 214 39.15 -17.90 -2.82
CA GLU A 214 40.17 -18.94 -2.94
C GLU A 214 41.06 -19.07 -1.69
N ALA A 215 41.28 -17.97 -0.95
CA ALA A 215 41.93 -18.02 0.36
C ALA A 215 41.06 -18.74 1.42
N TYR A 216 39.75 -18.60 1.33
CA TYR A 216 38.81 -19.32 2.18
C TYR A 216 38.82 -20.83 1.91
N LYS A 217 38.77 -21.26 0.64
CA LYS A 217 38.85 -22.69 0.29
C LYS A 217 40.12 -23.35 0.83
N ARG A 218 41.28 -22.72 0.63
CA ARG A 218 42.58 -23.22 1.11
C ARG A 218 42.69 -23.40 2.64
N LYS A 219 41.83 -22.75 3.43
CA LYS A 219 41.80 -22.90 4.89
C LYS A 219 40.81 -23.95 5.39
N ASN A 220 39.92 -24.42 4.53
CA ASN A 220 38.81 -25.31 4.92
C ASN A 220 38.84 -26.67 4.19
N ASP A 221 39.90 -26.94 3.41
CA ASP A 221 40.35 -28.26 2.93
C ASP A 221 41.60 -28.70 3.71
#